data_AF-A0A1H7VF80-F1
#
_entry.id   AF-A0A1H7VF80-F1
#
_cell.length_a   1.000
_cell.length_b   1.000
_cell.length_c   1.000
_cell.angle_alpha   90.00
_cell.angle_beta   90.00
_cell.angle_gamma   90.00
#
_symmetry.space_group_name_H-M   'P 1'
#
loop_
_entity.id
_entity.type
_entity.pdbx_description
1 polymer ?
#
loop_
_entity_poly.entity_id
_entity_poly.type
_entity_poly.pdbx_seq_one_letter_code
_entity_poly.pdbx_strand_id
1 'polypeptide(L)'
;MHEFARRELPHAPPGAEEMQGHGTATVAPSPRRGHDAAEIRSMCTFGRHYADLHFVRSTGRVGGWAVQDTQSFGISDEEFATYERLVGRLCALPPADARRRQAEELAASFVWQGRNGRRLQLRAERRRADSALAGATVMGAVDRREDAPLALPRKAGPVGEFAKPRLCYVCKEPYRQVDGFYHLLCPACAADNAARRGLATDLRGRRALLTGGRVKIGFQLALMLLRDGAELIVTSRFPHDTLRRFRATPGSDAWWDRLTVVGIDLRDPRQVLGLCEELRTEGRPLDILVNNAAQTLRRPPESYALLAEQELAALPRALADRLRHAPGFRPMPALSPAWPTAELEALPQRDGLPVSRRTSPQPTDEAGLLPDLAAENSWSVRLGALDPAEVLETQLVNSIAPALLCDRLLPLLLASPHPARYVVNVTAVEGRFAVRNKTARHPHTNMAKAALNMLTRTSAEELAREGVHMCAVDTGWVTDENPAPKKAYEAARGFRTPLDIVDGAARVYDPIVRGEAGHPVAGVFLKDYQVADW
;
A
#
# COMPACT_ATOMS: atom_id res chain seq x y z
N MET A 1 -0.30 -14.80 -4.13
CA MET A 1 -0.70 -13.98 -2.95
C MET A 1 -1.97 -13.19 -3.26
N HIS A 2 -3.12 -13.86 -3.37
CA HIS A 2 -4.41 -13.20 -3.71
C HIS A 2 -5.35 -13.04 -2.49
N GLU A 3 -4.79 -13.16 -1.29
CA GLU A 3 -5.53 -13.57 -0.08
C GLU A 3 -5.80 -12.43 0.91
N PHE A 4 -5.15 -11.27 0.75
CA PHE A 4 -5.37 -10.06 1.56
C PHE A 4 -6.79 -9.48 1.50
N ALA A 5 -7.68 -10.03 0.67
CA ALA A 5 -9.03 -9.49 0.44
C ALA A 5 -10.18 -10.53 0.55
N ARG A 6 -9.92 -11.79 0.96
CA ARG A 6 -10.99 -12.81 1.05
C ARG A 6 -10.75 -13.89 2.11
N ARG A 7 -11.29 -13.70 3.31
CA ARG A 7 -12.23 -14.60 4.04
C ARG A 7 -12.27 -14.21 5.52
N GLU A 8 -13.38 -13.62 5.94
CA GLU A 8 -13.78 -13.59 7.34
C GLU A 8 -15.12 -14.32 7.47
N LEU A 9 -15.10 -15.45 8.17
CA LEU A 9 -16.26 -16.11 8.77
C LEU A 9 -15.80 -16.66 10.12
N PRO A 10 -16.62 -16.58 11.18
CA PRO A 10 -16.20 -16.94 12.52
C PRO A 10 -16.16 -18.46 12.70
N HIS A 11 -15.06 -18.96 13.23
CA HIS A 11 -15.00 -20.29 13.83
C HIS A 11 -14.80 -20.14 15.34
N ALA A 12 -15.61 -20.87 16.11
CA ALA A 12 -15.50 -20.99 17.56
C ALA A 12 -14.18 -21.68 17.96
N PRO A 13 -13.64 -21.44 19.17
CA PRO A 13 -12.36 -21.99 19.58
C PRO A 13 -12.45 -23.52 19.77
N PRO A 14 -11.43 -24.29 19.35
CA PRO A 14 -11.24 -25.66 19.83
C PRO A 14 -10.84 -25.66 21.31
N GLY A 15 -11.24 -26.72 22.03
CA GLY A 15 -11.02 -26.84 23.47
C GLY A 15 -9.55 -27.03 23.84
N ALA A 16 -9.24 -26.75 25.11
CA ALA A 16 -7.93 -26.99 25.71
C ALA A 16 -7.76 -28.47 26.11
N GLU A 17 -6.60 -29.05 25.81
CA GLU A 17 -6.15 -30.30 26.42
C GLU A 17 -5.25 -30.01 27.63
N GLU A 18 -5.74 -30.47 28.78
CA GLU A 18 -5.05 -30.97 29.97
C GLU A 18 -3.61 -30.51 30.29
N MET A 19 -3.47 -29.85 31.45
CA MET A 19 -2.33 -30.07 32.34
C MET A 19 -2.84 -30.37 33.76
N GLN A 20 -2.27 -31.40 34.39
CA GLN A 20 -2.78 -32.00 35.63
C GLN A 20 -2.54 -31.13 36.87
N GLY A 21 -3.51 -31.12 37.80
CA GLY A 21 -3.38 -30.50 39.12
C GLY A 21 -4.44 -31.00 40.10
N HIS A 22 -4.01 -31.57 41.23
CA HIS A 22 -4.90 -32.14 42.25
C HIS A 22 -5.70 -31.07 43.01
N GLY A 23 -6.94 -31.37 43.40
CA GLY A 23 -7.73 -30.54 44.33
C GLY A 23 -9.15 -31.05 44.56
N THR A 24 -9.38 -31.79 45.64
CA THR A 24 -10.69 -32.32 46.03
C THR A 24 -11.57 -31.26 46.72
N ALA A 25 -12.80 -31.04 46.25
CA ALA A 25 -13.88 -30.47 47.07
C ALA A 25 -15.28 -30.84 46.53
N THR A 26 -16.10 -31.47 47.36
CA THR A 26 -17.51 -31.83 47.09
C THR A 26 -18.48 -30.74 47.56
N VAL A 27 -19.43 -30.31 46.72
CA VAL A 27 -20.69 -29.65 47.15
C VAL A 27 -21.86 -30.15 46.28
N ALA A 28 -23.03 -30.34 46.90
CA ALA A 28 -24.23 -30.93 46.31
C ALA A 28 -25.13 -29.93 45.54
N PRO A 29 -26.07 -30.40 44.67
CA PRO A 29 -26.91 -29.55 43.82
C PRO A 29 -28.35 -29.32 44.35
N SER A 30 -29.02 -28.24 43.88
CA SER A 30 -30.50 -27.98 43.81
C SER A 30 -30.81 -26.48 44.01
N PRO A 31 -31.95 -25.87 43.57
CA PRO A 31 -33.07 -26.38 42.75
C PRO A 31 -33.34 -25.58 41.45
N ARG A 32 -34.33 -26.06 40.69
CA ARG A 32 -34.89 -25.46 39.46
C ARG A 32 -35.96 -24.38 39.72
N ARG A 33 -36.13 -23.46 38.74
CA ARG A 33 -37.39 -22.86 38.24
C ARG A 33 -37.14 -22.65 36.72
N GLY A 34 -38.00 -22.96 35.73
CA GLY A 34 -39.46 -23.17 35.69
C GLY A 34 -40.14 -21.79 35.62
N HIS A 35 -40.79 -21.33 34.55
CA HIS A 35 -41.37 -21.92 33.32
C HIS A 35 -40.98 -21.05 32.08
N ASP A 36 -41.26 -21.35 30.81
CA ASP A 36 -42.41 -22.08 30.24
C ASP A 36 -42.06 -22.89 28.98
N ALA A 37 -42.88 -23.92 28.69
CA ALA A 37 -42.70 -24.81 27.55
C ALA A 37 -44.03 -25.15 26.87
N ALA A 38 -44.34 -24.40 25.81
CA ALA A 38 -45.19 -24.79 24.69
C ALA A 38 -44.43 -24.35 23.42
N GLU A 39 -44.28 -25.13 22.35
CA GLU A 39 -45.07 -26.29 21.90
C GLU A 39 -44.16 -27.50 21.57
N ILE A 40 -44.61 -28.72 21.88
CA ILE A 40 -44.02 -29.98 21.37
C ILE A 40 -45.16 -30.88 20.87
N ARG A 41 -45.32 -31.01 19.54
CA ARG A 41 -45.78 -32.19 18.75
C ARG A 41 -46.49 -31.82 17.44
N SER A 42 -45.72 -31.76 16.35
CA SER A 42 -46.08 -32.20 14.99
C SER A 42 -44.83 -32.01 14.12
N MET A 43 -44.45 -32.86 13.15
CA MET A 43 -45.19 -33.95 12.51
C MET A 43 -44.19 -34.96 11.92
N CYS A 44 -44.19 -36.22 12.37
CA CYS A 44 -43.50 -37.32 11.70
C CYS A 44 -44.47 -38.03 10.74
N THR A 45 -44.65 -37.49 9.54
CA THR A 45 -45.44 -38.14 8.46
C THR A 45 -44.93 -37.72 7.07
N PHE A 46 -43.77 -38.24 6.67
CA PHE A 46 -43.36 -38.21 5.26
C PHE A 46 -43.98 -39.42 4.55
N GLY A 47 -45.21 -39.26 4.05
CA GLY A 47 -45.98 -40.36 3.47
C GLY A 47 -47.03 -39.89 2.46
N ARG A 48 -46.70 -40.05 1.18
CA ARG A 48 -47.60 -40.07 0.00
C ARG A 48 -48.52 -38.86 -0.18
N HIS A 49 -48.30 -38.09 -1.24
CA HIS A 49 -49.33 -37.64 -2.21
C HIS A 49 -48.59 -37.11 -3.45
N TYR A 50 -48.43 -37.97 -4.46
CA TYR A 50 -48.06 -37.59 -5.82
C TYR A 50 -49.05 -38.27 -6.76
N ALA A 51 -50.10 -37.53 -7.09
CA ALA A 51 -51.01 -37.79 -8.19
C ALA A 51 -51.16 -36.46 -8.96
N ASP A 52 -51.42 -36.57 -10.26
CA ASP A 52 -51.88 -35.49 -11.14
C ASP A 52 -50.92 -34.30 -11.36
N LEU A 53 -49.76 -34.60 -11.98
CA LEU A 53 -49.09 -33.64 -12.86
C LEU A 53 -49.51 -33.90 -14.32
N HIS A 54 -50.65 -33.32 -14.71
CA HIS A 54 -51.03 -33.22 -16.12
C HIS A 54 -50.04 -32.33 -16.87
N PHE A 55 -49.31 -32.91 -17.84
CA PHE A 55 -48.50 -32.15 -18.78
C PHE A 55 -49.39 -31.45 -19.82
N VAL A 56 -49.96 -30.30 -19.43
CA VAL A 56 -50.69 -29.42 -20.35
C VAL A 56 -49.68 -28.78 -21.30
N ARG A 57 -49.80 -29.06 -22.61
CA ARG A 57 -49.13 -28.28 -23.66
C ARG A 57 -49.71 -26.86 -23.67
N SER A 58 -49.10 -25.92 -22.97
CA SER A 58 -49.45 -24.51 -23.05
C SER A 58 -48.74 -23.83 -24.22
N THR A 59 -49.41 -23.77 -25.37
CA THR A 59 -49.09 -22.79 -26.41
C THR A 59 -49.50 -21.39 -25.93
N GLY A 60 -48.66 -20.74 -25.12
CA GLY A 60 -48.95 -19.43 -24.53
C GLY A 60 -47.69 -18.64 -24.16
N ARG A 61 -47.57 -17.41 -24.68
CA ARG A 61 -46.45 -16.51 -24.42
C ARG A 61 -46.36 -16.16 -22.92
N VAL A 62 -45.16 -16.27 -22.35
CA VAL A 62 -44.85 -15.69 -21.03
C VAL A 62 -43.56 -14.87 -21.11
N GLY A 63 -43.69 -13.55 -20.92
CA GLY A 63 -42.60 -12.68 -20.45
C GLY A 63 -41.38 -12.45 -21.36
N GLY A 64 -41.50 -11.50 -22.29
CA GLY A 64 -40.56 -10.36 -22.43
C GLY A 64 -39.07 -10.55 -22.73
N TRP A 65 -38.54 -11.78 -22.80
CA TRP A 65 -37.14 -12.04 -23.18
C TRP A 65 -37.11 -12.60 -24.60
N ALA A 66 -36.52 -11.85 -25.53
CA ALA A 66 -36.21 -12.36 -26.86
C ALA A 66 -35.15 -13.46 -26.71
N VAL A 67 -35.59 -14.72 -26.81
CA VAL A 67 -34.68 -15.86 -26.97
C VAL A 67 -34.04 -15.68 -28.34
N GLN A 68 -32.82 -15.16 -28.36
CA GLN A 68 -31.99 -15.20 -29.55
C GLN A 68 -31.79 -16.67 -29.93
N ASP A 69 -31.89 -16.94 -31.22
CA ASP A 69 -31.89 -18.28 -31.81
C ASP A 69 -30.62 -19.05 -31.40
N THR A 70 -30.73 -19.89 -30.37
CA THR A 70 -29.61 -20.71 -29.92
C THR A 70 -29.48 -21.87 -30.89
N GLN A 71 -28.58 -21.73 -31.87
CA GLN A 71 -28.06 -22.89 -32.61
C GLN A 71 -27.70 -23.98 -31.60
N SER A 72 -28.37 -25.12 -31.68
CA SER A 72 -28.06 -26.29 -30.86
C SER A 72 -26.66 -26.78 -31.26
N PHE A 73 -25.66 -26.44 -30.46
CA PHE A 73 -24.28 -26.87 -30.70
C PHE A 73 -24.15 -28.37 -30.36
N GLY A 74 -24.45 -29.21 -31.34
CA GLY A 74 -24.05 -30.62 -31.37
C GLY A 74 -25.01 -31.65 -30.76
N ILE A 75 -26.30 -31.32 -30.58
CA ILE A 75 -27.34 -32.31 -30.25
C ILE A 75 -28.53 -32.09 -31.20
N SER A 76 -28.93 -33.13 -31.93
CA SER A 76 -30.11 -33.11 -32.80
C SER A 76 -31.42 -33.31 -32.04
N ASP A 77 -32.54 -32.88 -32.64
CA ASP A 77 -33.88 -33.07 -32.07
C ASP A 77 -34.23 -34.56 -31.88
N GLU A 78 -33.72 -35.45 -32.73
CA GLU A 78 -33.92 -36.89 -32.62
C GLU A 78 -33.18 -37.50 -31.41
N GLU A 79 -31.94 -37.06 -31.17
CA GLU A 79 -31.16 -37.47 -30.00
C GLU A 79 -31.82 -36.96 -28.71
N PHE A 80 -32.31 -35.71 -28.70
CA PHE A 80 -33.00 -35.15 -27.55
C PHE A 80 -34.34 -35.86 -27.28
N ALA A 81 -35.15 -36.12 -28.30
CA ALA A 81 -36.39 -36.89 -28.17
C ALA A 81 -36.11 -38.35 -27.73
N THR A 82 -34.96 -38.91 -28.08
CA THR A 82 -34.51 -40.23 -27.60
C THR A 82 -34.14 -40.19 -26.11
N TYR A 83 -33.46 -39.13 -25.66
CA TYR A 83 -33.19 -38.88 -24.24
C TYR A 83 -34.48 -38.73 -23.43
N GLU A 84 -35.46 -37.94 -23.89
CA GLU A 84 -36.75 -37.79 -23.21
C GLU A 84 -37.49 -39.12 -23.04
N ARG A 85 -37.56 -39.94 -24.10
CA ARG A 85 -38.15 -41.30 -24.05
C ARG A 85 -37.42 -42.21 -23.05
N LEU A 86 -36.08 -42.13 -22.99
CA LEU A 86 -35.28 -42.92 -22.06
C LEU A 86 -35.52 -42.49 -20.60
N VAL A 87 -35.55 -41.19 -20.32
CA VAL A 87 -35.86 -40.65 -18.98
C VAL A 87 -37.28 -41.07 -18.56
N GLY A 88 -38.28 -40.96 -19.43
CA GLY A 88 -39.64 -41.42 -19.14
C GLY A 88 -39.71 -42.90 -18.74
N ARG A 89 -38.96 -43.77 -19.44
CA ARG A 89 -38.84 -45.19 -19.09
C ARG A 89 -38.14 -45.43 -17.75
N LEU A 90 -37.11 -44.65 -17.43
CA LEU A 90 -36.39 -44.75 -16.14
C LEU A 90 -37.27 -44.29 -14.96
N CYS A 91 -38.09 -43.24 -15.15
CA CYS A 91 -39.04 -42.78 -14.13
C CYS A 91 -40.15 -43.80 -13.81
N ALA A 92 -40.49 -44.67 -14.76
CA ALA A 92 -41.48 -45.74 -14.58
C ALA A 92 -40.96 -46.97 -13.80
N LEU A 93 -39.64 -47.07 -13.57
CA LEU A 93 -39.06 -48.17 -12.78
C LEU A 93 -39.34 -48.00 -11.27
N PRO A 94 -39.43 -49.10 -10.50
CA PRO A 94 -39.56 -49.03 -9.05
C PRO A 94 -38.43 -48.24 -8.38
N PRO A 95 -38.68 -47.45 -7.31
CA PRO A 95 -37.65 -46.64 -6.64
C PRO A 95 -36.42 -47.41 -6.14
N ALA A 96 -36.55 -48.72 -5.90
CA ALA A 96 -35.44 -49.56 -5.48
C ALA A 96 -34.51 -50.02 -6.61
N ASP A 97 -34.91 -49.88 -7.88
CA ASP A 97 -34.20 -50.38 -9.07
C ASP A 97 -32.80 -49.74 -9.25
N ALA A 98 -31.80 -50.56 -9.55
CA ALA A 98 -30.42 -50.13 -9.65
C ALA A 98 -30.15 -49.16 -10.82
N ARG A 99 -30.80 -49.37 -11.98
CA ARG A 99 -30.67 -48.49 -13.16
C ARG A 99 -31.35 -47.15 -12.91
N ARG A 100 -32.48 -47.15 -12.19
CA ARG A 100 -33.14 -45.93 -11.75
C ARG A 100 -32.24 -45.10 -10.82
N ARG A 101 -31.67 -45.70 -9.76
CA ARG A 101 -30.77 -44.97 -8.84
C ARG A 101 -29.56 -44.39 -9.57
N GLN A 102 -28.92 -45.18 -10.44
CA GLN A 102 -27.79 -44.71 -11.25
C GLN A 102 -28.19 -43.52 -12.16
N ALA A 103 -29.38 -43.56 -12.75
CA ALA A 103 -29.90 -42.43 -13.53
C ALA A 103 -30.21 -41.19 -12.67
N GLU A 104 -30.75 -41.37 -11.46
CA GLU A 104 -30.98 -40.29 -10.50
C GLU A 104 -29.66 -39.63 -10.06
N GLU A 105 -28.59 -40.39 -9.82
CA GLU A 105 -27.25 -39.89 -9.52
C GLU A 105 -26.63 -39.11 -10.70
N LEU A 106 -26.73 -39.64 -11.91
CA LEU A 106 -26.25 -38.97 -13.14
C LEU A 106 -27.02 -37.67 -13.41
N ALA A 107 -28.34 -37.68 -13.25
CA ALA A 107 -29.19 -36.50 -13.37
C ALA A 107 -28.87 -35.45 -12.30
N ALA A 108 -28.64 -35.87 -11.04
CA ALA A 108 -28.22 -34.98 -9.97
C ALA A 108 -26.86 -34.32 -10.28
N SER A 109 -25.90 -35.08 -10.81
CA SER A 109 -24.61 -34.56 -11.27
C SER A 109 -24.77 -33.53 -12.40
N PHE A 110 -25.55 -33.84 -13.44
CA PHE A 110 -25.86 -32.93 -14.55
C PHE A 110 -26.52 -31.63 -14.07
N VAL A 111 -27.55 -31.71 -13.22
CA VAL A 111 -28.22 -30.54 -12.64
C VAL A 111 -27.26 -29.72 -11.77
N TRP A 112 -26.40 -30.37 -10.98
CA TRP A 112 -25.37 -29.70 -10.18
C TRP A 112 -24.34 -28.98 -11.05
N GLN A 113 -23.83 -29.63 -12.11
CA GLN A 113 -22.89 -29.05 -13.07
C GLN A 113 -23.50 -27.82 -13.74
N GLY A 114 -24.73 -27.90 -14.26
CA GLY A 114 -25.43 -26.77 -14.88
C GLY A 114 -25.68 -25.61 -13.89
N ARG A 115 -26.12 -25.90 -12.66
CA ARG A 115 -26.30 -24.88 -11.60
C ARG A 115 -24.97 -24.24 -11.20
N ASN A 116 -23.91 -25.02 -11.05
CA ASN A 116 -22.58 -24.53 -10.70
C ASN A 116 -21.95 -23.71 -11.83
N GLY A 117 -22.06 -24.18 -13.08
CA GLY A 117 -21.60 -23.48 -14.28
C GLY A 117 -22.23 -22.09 -14.42
N ARG A 118 -23.57 -22.00 -14.40
CA ARG A 118 -24.28 -20.71 -14.42
C ARG A 118 -23.86 -19.79 -13.27
N ARG A 119 -23.70 -20.34 -12.07
CA ARG A 119 -23.21 -19.59 -10.88
C ARG A 119 -21.77 -19.09 -11.04
N LEU A 120 -20.89 -19.87 -11.66
CA LEU A 120 -19.50 -19.48 -11.94
C LEU A 120 -19.41 -18.43 -13.05
N GLN A 121 -20.21 -18.56 -14.09
CA GLN A 121 -20.34 -17.59 -15.18
C GLN A 121 -20.81 -16.23 -14.66
N LEU A 122 -21.94 -16.17 -13.94
CA LEU A 122 -22.45 -14.94 -13.32
C LEU A 122 -21.42 -14.29 -12.35
N ARG A 123 -20.62 -15.11 -11.65
CA ARG A 123 -19.51 -14.63 -10.81
C ARG A 123 -18.33 -14.11 -11.63
N ALA A 124 -18.09 -14.64 -12.83
CA ALA A 124 -17.04 -14.15 -13.74
C ALA A 124 -17.46 -12.84 -14.43
N GLU A 125 -18.72 -12.73 -14.87
CA GLU A 125 -19.32 -11.51 -15.42
C GLU A 125 -19.28 -10.36 -14.41
N ARG A 126 -19.79 -10.58 -13.18
CA ARG A 126 -19.73 -9.56 -12.11
C ARG A 126 -18.31 -9.12 -11.78
N ARG A 127 -17.35 -10.05 -11.71
CA ARG A 127 -15.92 -9.71 -11.52
C ARG A 127 -15.34 -8.90 -12.66
N ARG A 128 -15.71 -9.18 -13.92
CA ARG A 128 -15.29 -8.40 -15.08
C ARG A 128 -15.85 -6.98 -15.03
N ALA A 129 -17.14 -6.83 -14.70
CA ALA A 129 -17.77 -5.52 -14.50
C ALA A 129 -17.11 -4.72 -13.36
N ASP A 130 -16.93 -5.32 -12.18
CA ASP A 130 -16.26 -4.68 -11.04
C ASP A 130 -14.81 -4.28 -11.37
N SER A 131 -14.10 -5.09 -12.17
CA SER A 131 -12.74 -4.79 -12.63
C SER A 131 -12.69 -3.67 -13.67
N ALA A 132 -13.69 -3.60 -14.56
CA ALA A 132 -13.81 -2.52 -15.55
C ALA A 132 -14.12 -1.18 -14.87
N LEU A 133 -15.03 -1.17 -13.88
CA LEU A 133 -15.31 0.03 -13.07
C LEU A 133 -14.07 0.53 -12.32
N ALA A 134 -13.31 -0.38 -11.70
CA ALA A 134 -12.05 0.00 -11.05
C ALA A 134 -11.04 0.57 -12.07
N GLY A 135 -10.91 -0.08 -13.23
CA GLY A 135 -10.04 0.35 -14.33
C GLY A 135 -10.45 1.65 -15.02
N ALA A 136 -11.69 2.11 -14.84
CA ALA A 136 -12.19 3.38 -15.36
C ALA A 136 -11.85 4.59 -14.45
N THR A 137 -11.36 4.34 -13.22
CA THR A 137 -10.89 5.39 -12.31
C THR A 137 -9.44 5.77 -12.61
N VAL A 138 -9.03 7.00 -12.30
CA VAL A 138 -7.64 7.46 -12.50
C VAL A 138 -6.63 6.60 -11.74
N MET A 139 -6.96 6.16 -10.52
CA MET A 139 -6.09 5.36 -9.66
C MET A 139 -6.03 3.88 -10.05
N GLY A 140 -7.14 3.33 -10.55
CA GLY A 140 -7.22 1.95 -11.01
C GLY A 140 -6.86 1.74 -12.48
N ALA A 141 -6.64 2.82 -13.24
CA ALA A 141 -6.35 2.80 -14.67
C ALA A 141 -5.18 1.86 -15.02
N VAL A 142 -5.35 1.11 -16.12
CA VAL A 142 -4.43 0.03 -16.50
C VAL A 142 -3.14 0.54 -17.17
N ASP A 143 -3.22 1.68 -17.82
CA ASP A 143 -2.16 2.42 -18.50
C ASP A 143 -1.42 3.43 -17.59
N ARG A 144 -1.92 3.63 -16.35
CA ARG A 144 -1.31 4.48 -15.33
C ARG A 144 0.15 4.09 -15.06
N ARG A 145 1.10 4.98 -15.36
CA ARG A 145 2.51 4.82 -14.95
C ARG A 145 2.59 4.87 -13.41
N GLU A 146 3.26 3.89 -12.81
CA GLU A 146 3.45 3.85 -11.36
C GLU A 146 4.38 4.95 -10.88
N ASP A 147 4.20 5.38 -9.62
CA ASP A 147 4.92 6.46 -8.96
C ASP A 147 4.86 7.83 -9.66
N ALA A 148 4.04 7.98 -10.70
CA ALA A 148 3.74 9.25 -11.34
C ALA A 148 2.74 10.05 -10.48
N PRO A 149 2.85 11.39 -10.40
CA PRO A 149 1.85 12.22 -9.74
C PRO A 149 0.58 12.32 -10.60
N LEU A 150 -0.59 12.09 -10.00
CA LEU A 150 -1.86 12.04 -10.73
C LEU A 150 -2.70 13.31 -10.44
N ALA A 151 -3.17 13.95 -11.50
CA ALA A 151 -4.04 15.12 -11.39
C ALA A 151 -5.49 14.69 -11.07
N LEU A 152 -6.15 15.43 -10.18
CA LEU A 152 -7.59 15.26 -9.96
C LEU A 152 -8.37 15.68 -11.22
N PRO A 153 -9.45 14.97 -11.62
CA PRO A 153 -10.24 15.34 -12.78
C PRO A 153 -11.01 16.63 -12.51
N ARG A 154 -11.08 17.54 -13.50
CA ARG A 154 -11.88 18.79 -13.41
C ARG A 154 -13.37 18.55 -13.12
N LYS A 155 -13.87 17.35 -13.43
CA LYS A 155 -15.19 16.85 -13.03
C LYS A 155 -15.03 15.42 -12.52
N ALA A 156 -14.72 15.26 -11.24
CA ALA A 156 -14.78 13.97 -10.56
C ALA A 156 -16.23 13.68 -10.15
N GLY A 157 -16.83 12.66 -10.75
CA GLY A 157 -18.11 12.09 -10.35
C GLY A 157 -17.98 10.56 -10.28
N PRO A 158 -18.96 9.86 -9.70
CA PRO A 158 -18.90 8.40 -9.63
C PRO A 158 -18.94 7.76 -11.01
N VAL A 159 -18.11 6.73 -11.23
CA VAL A 159 -18.05 5.98 -12.50
C VAL A 159 -19.01 4.77 -12.55
N GLY A 160 -19.64 4.44 -11.42
CA GLY A 160 -20.66 3.39 -11.32
C GLY A 160 -20.73 2.78 -9.91
N GLU A 161 -21.29 1.59 -9.81
CA GLU A 161 -21.37 0.82 -8.55
C GLU A 161 -20.86 -0.61 -8.70
N PHE A 162 -20.07 -1.07 -7.74
CA PHE A 162 -19.68 -2.47 -7.65
C PHE A 162 -20.89 -3.38 -7.38
N ALA A 163 -20.94 -4.51 -8.10
CA ALA A 163 -21.97 -5.54 -7.96
C ALA A 163 -22.02 -6.14 -6.54
N LYS A 164 -20.91 -6.08 -5.80
CA LYS A 164 -20.81 -6.38 -4.37
C LYS A 164 -20.09 -5.24 -3.62
N PRO A 165 -20.44 -4.99 -2.34
CA PRO A 165 -19.66 -4.07 -1.52
C PRO A 165 -18.20 -4.49 -1.42
N ARG A 166 -17.29 -3.50 -1.41
CA ARG A 166 -15.86 -3.63 -1.14
C ARG A 166 -15.53 -2.83 0.12
N LEU A 167 -14.50 -3.22 0.86
CA LEU A 167 -14.06 -2.46 2.04
C LEU A 167 -13.22 -1.26 1.61
N CYS A 168 -13.46 -0.09 2.21
CA CYS A 168 -12.66 1.11 1.98
C CYS A 168 -11.19 0.91 2.44
N TYR A 169 -10.22 1.40 1.66
CA TYR A 169 -8.82 1.37 2.07
C TYR A 169 -8.56 2.14 3.37
N VAL A 170 -9.25 3.27 3.60
CA VAL A 170 -9.09 4.11 4.80
C VAL A 170 -9.96 3.57 5.95
N CYS A 171 -11.26 3.90 5.97
CA CYS A 171 -12.14 3.62 7.12
C CYS A 171 -12.58 2.15 7.25
N LYS A 172 -12.22 1.27 6.31
CA LYS A 172 -12.62 -0.15 6.24
C LYS A 172 -14.12 -0.43 6.03
N GLU A 173 -14.99 0.58 6.10
CA GLU A 173 -16.42 0.43 5.85
C GLU A 173 -16.74 -0.12 4.44
N PRO A 174 -17.82 -0.92 4.30
CA PRO A 174 -18.25 -1.46 3.01
C PRO A 174 -18.94 -0.39 2.15
N TYR A 175 -18.54 -0.27 0.89
CA TYR A 175 -19.11 0.67 -0.08
C TYR A 175 -19.31 0.02 -1.47
N ARG A 176 -20.17 0.62 -2.29
CA ARG A 176 -20.47 0.18 -3.68
C ARG A 176 -20.11 1.23 -4.72
N GLN A 177 -20.52 2.47 -4.50
CA GLN A 177 -20.28 3.60 -5.41
C GLN A 177 -18.78 3.84 -5.60
N VAL A 178 -18.34 3.80 -6.86
CA VAL A 178 -16.94 3.94 -7.25
C VAL A 178 -16.66 5.40 -7.60
N ASP A 179 -15.69 6.02 -6.94
CA ASP A 179 -15.26 7.39 -7.24
C ASP A 179 -14.52 7.46 -8.60
N GLY A 180 -14.52 8.63 -9.26
CA GLY A 180 -13.87 8.81 -10.55
C GLY A 180 -12.34 8.89 -10.48
N PHE A 181 -11.77 9.26 -9.33
CA PHE A 181 -10.33 9.20 -9.11
C PHE A 181 -9.94 7.90 -8.41
N TYR A 182 -10.58 7.53 -7.29
CA TYR A 182 -10.18 6.41 -6.44
C TYR A 182 -10.99 5.11 -6.64
N HIS A 183 -10.33 4.02 -7.02
CA HIS A 183 -10.90 2.65 -7.11
C HIS A 183 -11.04 1.91 -5.77
N LEU A 184 -10.42 2.41 -4.69
CA LEU A 184 -10.31 1.71 -3.40
C LEU A 184 -10.78 2.52 -2.18
N LEU A 185 -11.37 3.70 -2.37
CA LEU A 185 -11.95 4.50 -1.28
C LEU A 185 -13.47 4.64 -1.43
N CYS A 186 -14.18 4.71 -0.29
CA CYS A 186 -15.61 5.06 -0.30
C CYS A 186 -15.79 6.56 -0.58
N PRO A 187 -16.98 7.02 -1.00
CA PRO A 187 -17.20 8.41 -1.39
C PRO A 187 -16.74 9.45 -0.36
N ALA A 188 -16.98 9.20 0.94
CA ALA A 188 -16.56 10.11 2.01
C ALA A 188 -15.03 10.23 2.14
N CYS A 189 -14.31 9.09 2.16
CA CYS A 189 -12.84 9.12 2.25
C CYS A 189 -12.20 9.61 0.94
N ALA A 190 -12.80 9.33 -0.22
CA ALA A 190 -12.36 9.87 -1.51
C ALA A 190 -12.43 11.40 -1.51
N ALA A 191 -13.54 11.99 -1.04
CA ALA A 191 -13.70 13.43 -0.93
C ALA A 191 -12.71 14.07 0.06
N ASP A 192 -12.54 13.50 1.27
CA ASP A 192 -11.58 14.00 2.26
C ASP A 192 -10.13 13.91 1.75
N ASN A 193 -9.74 12.81 1.10
CA ASN A 193 -8.40 12.69 0.53
C ASN A 193 -8.19 13.67 -0.64
N ALA A 194 -9.17 13.82 -1.53
CA ALA A 194 -9.12 14.78 -2.64
C ALA A 194 -8.97 16.23 -2.14
N ALA A 195 -9.67 16.60 -1.07
CA ALA A 195 -9.53 17.91 -0.43
C ALA A 195 -8.12 18.08 0.19
N ARG A 196 -7.62 17.10 0.92
CA ARG A 196 -6.30 17.17 1.59
C ARG A 196 -5.11 17.24 0.64
N ARG A 197 -5.21 16.67 -0.57
CA ARG A 197 -4.19 16.82 -1.63
C ARG A 197 -3.94 18.28 -2.03
N GLY A 198 -4.95 19.14 -1.89
CA GLY A 198 -4.92 20.55 -2.27
C GLY A 198 -4.75 21.52 -1.09
N LEU A 199 -4.49 21.01 0.12
CA LEU A 199 -4.23 21.86 1.27
C LEU A 199 -2.88 22.58 1.15
N ALA A 200 -2.87 23.82 1.62
CA ALA A 200 -1.72 24.72 1.65
C ALA A 200 -1.78 25.59 2.90
N THR A 201 -0.65 26.17 3.30
CA THR A 201 -0.54 27.18 4.36
C THR A 201 0.51 28.23 3.98
N ASP A 202 0.62 29.33 4.72
CA ASP A 202 1.69 30.32 4.50
C ASP A 202 2.96 29.89 5.24
N LEU A 203 4.01 29.53 4.50
CA LEU A 203 5.33 29.21 5.04
C LEU A 203 6.38 30.28 4.70
N ARG A 204 5.98 31.49 4.29
CA ARG A 204 6.93 32.59 4.06
C ARG A 204 7.72 32.90 5.33
N GLY A 205 9.05 32.95 5.19
CA GLY A 205 9.95 33.17 6.33
C GLY A 205 10.13 31.95 7.24
N ARG A 206 9.63 30.77 6.85
CA ARG A 206 9.97 29.49 7.47
C ARG A 206 11.16 28.84 6.76
N ARG A 207 12.07 28.24 7.52
CA ARG A 207 13.19 27.44 7.01
C ARG A 207 12.96 25.95 7.27
N ALA A 208 13.05 25.14 6.23
CA ALA A 208 12.76 23.71 6.25
C ALA A 208 13.95 22.88 5.78
N LEU A 209 14.18 21.73 6.44
CA LEU A 209 15.08 20.67 6.01
C LEU A 209 14.27 19.41 5.71
N LEU A 210 14.34 18.92 4.48
CA LEU A 210 13.63 17.75 3.99
C LEU A 210 14.61 16.70 3.48
N THR A 211 14.65 15.53 4.13
CA THR A 211 15.52 14.45 3.67
C THR A 211 14.91 13.66 2.51
N GLY A 212 15.70 13.38 1.47
CA GLY A 212 15.28 12.49 0.37
C GLY A 212 14.25 13.08 -0.60
N GLY A 213 14.34 14.38 -0.92
CA GLY A 213 13.35 15.08 -1.76
C GLY A 213 13.51 14.93 -3.28
N ARG A 214 14.32 13.98 -3.78
CA ARG A 214 14.59 13.79 -5.22
C ARG A 214 13.40 13.27 -6.04
N VAL A 215 12.64 12.33 -5.46
CA VAL A 215 11.62 11.53 -6.16
C VAL A 215 10.44 11.18 -5.23
N LYS A 216 9.38 10.61 -5.81
CA LYS A 216 8.19 10.10 -5.10
C LYS A 216 7.62 11.14 -4.11
N ILE A 217 7.22 10.70 -2.91
CA ILE A 217 6.62 11.52 -1.85
C ILE A 217 7.48 12.74 -1.51
N GLY A 218 8.79 12.55 -1.30
CA GLY A 218 9.70 13.63 -0.91
C GLY A 218 9.75 14.75 -1.95
N PHE A 219 9.68 14.43 -3.24
CA PHE A 219 9.63 15.45 -4.30
C PHE A 219 8.32 16.23 -4.28
N GLN A 220 7.18 15.55 -4.14
CA GLN A 220 5.87 16.24 -4.07
C GLN A 220 5.73 17.10 -2.82
N LEU A 221 6.24 16.64 -1.67
CA LEU A 221 6.28 17.42 -0.44
C LEU A 221 7.20 18.64 -0.56
N ALA A 222 8.37 18.49 -1.19
CA ALA A 222 9.25 19.63 -1.48
C ALA A 222 8.52 20.70 -2.31
N LEU A 223 7.77 20.28 -3.34
CA LEU A 223 6.96 21.19 -4.16
C LEU A 223 5.83 21.87 -3.38
N MET A 224 5.20 21.19 -2.41
CA MET A 224 4.22 21.81 -1.50
C MET A 224 4.90 22.91 -0.67
N LEU A 225 5.95 22.58 0.08
CA LEU A 225 6.70 23.51 0.94
C LEU A 225 7.24 24.74 0.16
N LEU A 226 7.78 24.52 -1.04
CA LEU A 226 8.33 25.59 -1.89
C LEU A 226 7.26 26.51 -2.49
N ARG A 227 6.07 26.00 -2.79
CA ARG A 227 4.93 26.81 -3.27
C ARG A 227 4.33 27.64 -2.14
N ASP A 228 4.25 27.06 -0.96
CA ASP A 228 3.64 27.64 0.24
C ASP A 228 4.51 28.72 0.91
N GLY A 229 5.82 28.73 0.64
CA GLY A 229 6.67 29.90 0.91
C GLY A 229 8.01 29.62 1.57
N ALA A 230 8.29 28.36 1.92
CA ALA A 230 9.46 27.99 2.71
C ALA A 230 10.79 28.21 1.96
N GLU A 231 11.83 28.59 2.70
CA GLU A 231 13.21 28.28 2.33
C GLU A 231 13.44 26.79 2.57
N LEU A 232 13.83 26.04 1.55
CA LEU A 232 13.90 24.58 1.62
C LEU A 232 15.29 24.05 1.29
N ILE A 233 15.85 23.31 2.25
CA ILE A 233 17.01 22.46 2.07
C ILE A 233 16.53 21.04 1.78
N VAL A 234 16.84 20.52 0.59
CA VAL A 234 16.51 19.15 0.17
C VAL A 234 17.77 18.30 0.17
N THR A 235 17.74 17.14 0.83
CA THR A 235 18.88 16.19 0.79
C THR A 235 18.69 15.08 -0.25
N SER A 236 19.77 14.62 -0.87
CA SER A 236 19.75 13.56 -1.87
C SER A 236 21.11 12.88 -2.05
N ARG A 237 21.11 11.59 -2.43
CA ARG A 237 22.31 10.88 -2.92
C ARG A 237 22.67 11.20 -4.38
N PHE A 238 21.72 11.76 -5.13
CA PHE A 238 21.87 12.11 -6.55
C PHE A 238 21.51 13.60 -6.74
N PRO A 239 22.32 14.53 -6.23
CA PRO A 239 21.99 15.96 -6.22
C PRO A 239 21.85 16.61 -7.62
N HIS A 240 22.61 16.18 -8.64
CA HIS A 240 22.49 16.74 -9.99
C HIS A 240 21.14 16.38 -10.64
N ASP A 241 20.69 15.12 -10.54
CA ASP A 241 19.33 14.70 -10.95
C ASP A 241 18.26 15.44 -10.14
N THR A 242 18.47 15.63 -8.83
CA THR A 242 17.56 16.39 -7.95
C THR A 242 17.35 17.82 -8.47
N LEU A 243 18.44 18.54 -8.76
CA LEU A 243 18.38 19.91 -9.29
C LEU A 243 17.73 19.97 -10.67
N ARG A 244 18.02 19.01 -11.56
CA ARG A 244 17.39 18.92 -12.88
C ARG A 244 15.87 18.73 -12.78
N ARG A 245 15.38 17.88 -11.86
CA ARG A 245 13.95 17.65 -11.62
C ARG A 245 13.23 18.89 -11.08
N PHE A 246 13.80 19.56 -10.08
CA PHE A 246 13.21 20.80 -9.58
C PHE A 246 13.20 21.90 -10.65
N ARG A 247 14.29 22.09 -11.40
CA ARG A 247 14.32 23.10 -12.46
C ARG A 247 13.29 22.82 -13.57
N ALA A 248 13.14 21.55 -13.95
CA ALA A 248 12.15 21.11 -14.95
C ALA A 248 10.69 21.20 -14.48
N THR A 249 10.44 21.51 -13.21
CA THR A 249 9.08 21.66 -12.69
C THR A 249 8.45 22.97 -13.20
N PRO A 250 7.23 22.94 -13.76
CA PRO A 250 6.53 24.17 -14.16
C PRO A 250 6.39 25.16 -12.99
N GLY A 251 6.76 26.42 -13.25
CA GLY A 251 6.75 27.48 -12.24
C GLY A 251 7.95 27.48 -11.29
N SER A 252 9.03 26.75 -11.58
CA SER A 252 10.21 26.69 -10.71
C SER A 252 10.87 28.04 -10.45
N ASP A 253 10.82 28.97 -11.40
CA ASP A 253 11.33 30.34 -11.26
C ASP A 253 10.72 31.12 -10.08
N ALA A 254 9.52 30.78 -9.62
CA ALA A 254 8.85 31.46 -8.52
C ALA A 254 9.36 31.09 -7.11
N TRP A 255 10.25 30.09 -7.00
CA TRP A 255 10.81 29.61 -5.73
C TRP A 255 12.25 29.09 -5.83
N TRP A 256 12.88 29.18 -7.00
CA TRP A 256 14.21 28.64 -7.28
C TRP A 256 15.29 29.18 -6.33
N ASP A 257 15.19 30.46 -6.00
CA ASP A 257 16.06 31.19 -5.08
C ASP A 257 15.98 30.70 -3.62
N ARG A 258 14.89 30.01 -3.25
CA ARG A 258 14.65 29.44 -1.92
C ARG A 258 15.04 27.96 -1.80
N LEU A 259 15.36 27.30 -2.90
CA LEU A 259 15.81 25.90 -2.89
C LEU A 259 17.32 25.80 -2.70
N THR A 260 17.75 24.92 -1.80
CA THR A 260 19.12 24.41 -1.71
C THR A 260 19.10 22.89 -1.78
N VAL A 261 19.91 22.28 -2.63
CA VAL A 261 20.07 20.81 -2.70
C VAL A 261 21.41 20.43 -2.08
N VAL A 262 21.37 19.54 -1.09
CA VAL A 262 22.56 18.98 -0.44
C VAL A 262 22.77 17.54 -0.90
N GLY A 263 23.91 17.28 -1.55
CA GLY A 263 24.40 15.94 -1.78
C GLY A 263 24.91 15.32 -0.47
N ILE A 264 24.30 14.19 -0.07
CA ILE A 264 24.63 13.46 1.16
C ILE A 264 24.20 11.99 1.04
N ASP A 265 24.99 11.10 1.63
CA ASP A 265 24.59 9.71 1.88
C ASP A 265 24.29 9.48 3.37
N LEU A 266 23.01 9.25 3.68
CA LEU A 266 22.56 8.97 5.05
C LEU A 266 23.03 7.61 5.59
N ARG A 267 23.66 6.78 4.75
CA ARG A 267 24.39 5.57 5.18
C ARG A 267 25.73 5.90 5.85
N ASP A 268 26.20 7.15 5.78
CA ASP A 268 27.43 7.61 6.43
C ASP A 268 27.11 8.63 7.53
N PRO A 269 27.10 8.23 8.82
CA PRO A 269 26.85 9.13 9.94
C PRO A 269 27.77 10.36 9.98
N ARG A 270 28.99 10.28 9.41
CA ARG A 270 29.93 11.41 9.39
C ARG A 270 29.41 12.54 8.50
N GLN A 271 28.75 12.21 7.38
CA GLN A 271 28.13 13.21 6.51
C GLN A 271 26.89 13.83 7.16
N VAL A 272 26.11 13.03 7.91
CA VAL A 272 24.95 13.52 8.68
C VAL A 272 25.39 14.51 9.75
N LEU A 273 26.39 14.12 10.56
CA LEU A 273 26.97 14.99 11.59
C LEU A 273 27.64 16.23 11.00
N GLY A 274 28.37 16.09 9.89
CA GLY A 274 29.01 17.21 9.19
C GLY A 274 28.00 18.22 8.66
N LEU A 275 26.90 17.77 8.04
CA LEU A 275 25.80 18.65 7.62
C LEU A 275 25.16 19.36 8.82
N CYS A 276 24.97 18.65 9.94
CA CYS A 276 24.42 19.27 11.14
C CYS A 276 25.34 20.37 11.68
N GLU A 277 26.65 20.16 11.67
CA GLU A 277 27.60 21.15 12.16
C GLU A 277 27.76 22.35 11.21
N GLU A 278 27.68 22.16 9.89
CA GLU A 278 27.56 23.28 8.94
C GLU A 278 26.33 24.14 9.23
N LEU A 279 25.15 23.51 9.36
CA LEU A 279 23.89 24.24 9.63
C LEU A 279 23.90 24.94 11.01
N ARG A 280 24.54 24.33 12.02
CA ARG A 280 24.76 24.96 13.33
C ARG A 280 25.71 26.16 13.24
N THR A 281 26.80 26.02 12.48
CA THR A 281 27.80 27.09 12.26
C THR A 281 27.21 28.28 11.50
N GLU A 282 26.26 28.05 10.58
CA GLU A 282 25.48 29.11 9.94
C GLU A 282 24.66 29.94 10.95
N GLY A 283 24.30 29.37 12.11
CA GLY A 283 23.54 30.05 13.17
C GLY A 283 22.09 30.41 12.79
N ARG A 284 21.63 30.01 11.60
CA ARG A 284 20.30 30.35 11.07
C ARG A 284 19.25 29.36 11.61
N PRO A 285 18.19 29.81 12.31
CA PRO A 285 17.17 28.93 12.87
C PRO A 285 16.51 28.00 11.84
N LEU A 286 15.91 26.92 12.36
CA LEU A 286 15.15 25.94 11.58
C LEU A 286 13.71 25.88 12.13
N ASP A 287 12.73 25.74 11.26
CA ASP A 287 11.31 25.68 11.63
C ASP A 287 10.71 24.30 11.40
N ILE A 288 11.16 23.61 10.36
CA ILE A 288 10.59 22.36 9.89
C ILE A 288 11.74 21.38 9.62
N LEU A 289 11.70 20.21 10.27
CA LEU A 289 12.53 19.06 9.93
C LEU A 289 11.62 17.91 9.48
N VAL A 290 11.76 17.47 8.22
CA VAL A 290 11.06 16.29 7.71
C VAL A 290 12.07 15.18 7.43
N ASN A 291 12.02 14.16 8.27
CA ASN A 291 12.74 12.90 8.10
C ASN A 291 11.95 11.99 7.15
N ASN A 292 12.00 12.31 5.85
CA ASN A 292 11.31 11.58 4.78
C ASN A 292 12.16 10.49 4.11
N ALA A 293 13.49 10.66 4.07
CA ALA A 293 14.37 9.69 3.43
C ALA A 293 14.20 8.30 4.07
N ALA A 294 13.95 7.29 3.23
CA ALA A 294 13.82 5.92 3.67
C ALA A 294 14.42 4.95 2.65
N GLN A 295 15.13 3.95 3.15
CA GLN A 295 15.47 2.73 2.43
C GLN A 295 14.45 1.66 2.82
N THR A 296 13.46 1.44 1.95
CA THR A 296 12.55 0.29 2.07
C THR A 296 13.32 -0.98 1.71
N LEU A 297 14.00 -1.00 0.56
CA LEU A 297 14.85 -2.12 0.14
C LEU A 297 16.12 -1.64 -0.57
N ARG A 298 17.16 -2.45 -0.51
CA ARG A 298 18.39 -2.32 -1.29
C ARG A 298 18.14 -2.88 -2.70
N ARG A 299 18.07 -1.98 -3.69
CA ARG A 299 17.99 -2.38 -5.11
C ARG A 299 19.36 -2.85 -5.60
N PRO A 300 19.44 -3.73 -6.61
CA PRO A 300 20.69 -4.07 -7.26
C PRO A 300 21.45 -2.81 -7.70
N PRO A 301 22.79 -2.72 -7.56
CA PRO A 301 23.56 -1.52 -7.91
C PRO A 301 23.31 -1.03 -9.34
N GLU A 302 23.07 -1.97 -10.27
CA GLU A 302 22.74 -1.75 -11.67
C GLU A 302 21.51 -0.87 -11.86
N SER A 303 20.53 -0.95 -10.95
CA SER A 303 19.34 -0.08 -10.95
C SER A 303 19.68 1.40 -10.93
N TYR A 304 20.85 1.77 -10.40
CA TYR A 304 21.31 3.16 -10.26
C TYR A 304 22.29 3.61 -11.34
N ALA A 305 22.70 2.73 -12.28
CA ALA A 305 23.80 3.00 -13.20
C ALA A 305 23.65 4.30 -14.01
N LEU A 306 22.45 4.56 -14.56
CA LEU A 306 22.17 5.77 -15.32
C LEU A 306 22.19 7.04 -14.45
N LEU A 307 21.74 6.96 -13.19
CA LEU A 307 21.81 8.08 -12.26
C LEU A 307 23.28 8.38 -11.90
N ALA A 308 24.07 7.35 -11.60
CA ALA A 308 25.48 7.50 -11.25
C ALA A 308 26.30 8.15 -12.40
N GLU A 309 26.06 7.77 -13.66
CA GLU A 309 26.68 8.42 -14.81
C GLU A 309 26.26 9.90 -14.92
N GLN A 310 24.99 10.21 -14.66
CA GLN A 310 24.46 11.58 -14.68
C GLN A 310 24.92 12.48 -13.51
N GLU A 311 25.36 11.91 -12.38
CA GLU A 311 26.00 12.66 -11.29
C GLU A 311 27.46 13.00 -11.59
N LEU A 312 28.15 12.21 -12.43
CA LEU A 312 29.50 12.51 -12.91
C LEU A 312 29.51 13.53 -14.07
N ALA A 313 28.36 13.71 -14.74
CA ALA A 313 28.22 14.69 -15.80
C ALA A 313 28.26 16.14 -15.26
N ALA A 314 28.87 17.04 -16.04
CA ALA A 314 28.99 18.46 -15.69
C ALA A 314 27.60 19.11 -15.47
N LEU A 315 27.45 19.81 -14.34
CA LEU A 315 26.22 20.51 -14.00
C LEU A 315 26.23 21.93 -14.58
N PRO A 316 25.17 22.39 -15.29
CA PRO A 316 25.07 23.77 -15.77
C PRO A 316 25.19 24.77 -14.62
N ARG A 317 25.93 25.87 -14.81
CA ARG A 317 26.23 26.86 -13.76
C ARG A 317 24.98 27.41 -13.06
N ALA A 318 23.89 27.65 -13.80
CA ALA A 318 22.61 28.10 -13.25
C ALA A 318 21.95 27.12 -12.25
N LEU A 319 22.39 25.86 -12.23
CA LEU A 319 21.99 24.86 -11.22
C LEU A 319 23.02 24.75 -10.09
N ALA A 320 24.31 24.95 -10.39
CA ALA A 320 25.40 24.82 -9.42
C ALA A 320 25.28 25.81 -8.24
N ASP A 321 24.74 27.00 -8.46
CA ASP A 321 24.50 28.00 -7.39
C ASP A 321 23.48 27.54 -6.33
N ARG A 322 22.79 26.42 -6.56
CA ARG A 322 21.84 25.78 -5.62
C ARG A 322 22.36 24.46 -5.04
N LEU A 323 23.59 24.07 -5.38
CA LEU A 323 24.21 22.83 -4.94
C LEU A 323 25.13 23.06 -3.74
N ARG A 324 24.97 22.20 -2.73
CA ARG A 324 25.92 21.98 -1.64
C ARG A 324 26.22 20.50 -1.48
N HIS A 325 27.27 20.17 -0.76
CA HIS A 325 27.65 18.81 -0.42
C HIS A 325 27.93 18.73 1.07
N ALA A 326 27.45 17.67 1.73
CA ALA A 326 27.85 17.40 3.11
C ALA A 326 29.36 17.06 3.18
N PRO A 327 30.05 17.33 4.30
CA PRO A 327 31.46 17.03 4.45
C PRO A 327 31.79 15.57 4.15
N GLY A 328 32.70 15.34 3.20
CA GLY A 328 33.10 13.99 2.77
C GLY A 328 32.16 13.31 1.77
N PHE A 329 31.06 13.94 1.34
CA PHE A 329 30.20 13.42 0.27
C PHE A 329 31.01 13.19 -1.02
N ARG A 330 30.73 12.07 -1.67
CA ARG A 330 31.20 11.73 -3.01
C ARG A 330 30.02 11.16 -3.80
N PRO A 331 29.85 11.51 -5.09
CA PRO A 331 28.89 10.82 -5.95
C PRO A 331 29.10 9.31 -5.90
N MET A 332 28.02 8.53 -5.77
CA MET A 332 28.11 7.07 -5.69
C MET A 332 28.81 6.50 -6.92
N PRO A 333 29.88 5.70 -6.77
CA PRO A 333 30.28 4.76 -7.80
C PRO A 333 29.13 3.77 -8.01
N ALA A 334 28.75 3.52 -9.26
CA ALA A 334 27.54 2.76 -9.60
C ALA A 334 27.45 1.34 -9.01
N LEU A 335 28.55 0.80 -8.49
CA LEU A 335 28.70 -0.60 -8.07
C LEU A 335 29.20 -0.78 -6.62
N SER A 336 29.38 0.30 -5.84
CA SER A 336 29.99 0.20 -4.50
C SER A 336 28.96 0.05 -3.36
N PRO A 337 29.07 -0.96 -2.47
CA PRO A 337 28.36 -0.98 -1.19
C PRO A 337 28.82 0.19 -0.29
N ALA A 338 27.98 0.61 0.66
CA ALA A 338 28.33 1.70 1.59
C ALA A 338 29.47 1.33 2.56
N TRP A 339 29.58 0.05 2.89
CA TRP A 339 30.61 -0.50 3.75
C TRP A 339 31.54 -1.39 2.92
N PRO A 340 32.84 -1.47 3.25
CA PRO A 340 33.71 -2.51 2.70
C PRO A 340 33.21 -3.88 3.19
N THR A 341 32.40 -4.54 2.35
CA THR A 341 31.80 -5.83 2.66
C THR A 341 32.79 -6.98 2.63
N ALA A 342 34.05 -6.76 2.25
CA ALA A 342 35.11 -7.78 2.26
C ALA A 342 35.30 -8.50 3.62
N GLU A 343 34.98 -7.86 4.75
CA GLU A 343 35.01 -8.50 6.09
C GLU A 343 33.70 -9.22 6.45
N LEU A 344 32.61 -8.96 5.73
CA LEU A 344 31.29 -9.61 5.85
C LEU A 344 31.04 -10.69 4.78
N GLU A 345 31.78 -10.65 3.67
CA GLU A 345 31.65 -11.49 2.47
C GLU A 345 32.35 -12.87 2.58
N ALA A 346 32.77 -13.27 3.77
CA ALA A 346 33.25 -14.64 4.04
C ALA A 346 32.14 -15.73 3.95
N LEU A 347 30.98 -15.38 3.37
CA LEU A 347 29.86 -16.27 3.05
C LEU A 347 29.68 -16.34 1.53
N PRO A 348 29.36 -17.51 0.96
CA PRO A 348 29.42 -17.74 -0.48
C PRO A 348 28.50 -16.79 -1.27
N GLN A 349 29.12 -16.04 -2.19
CA GLN A 349 28.45 -15.04 -3.02
C GLN A 349 27.49 -15.71 -4.03
N ARG A 350 26.40 -15.01 -4.39
CA ARG A 350 25.66 -15.27 -5.63
C ARG A 350 26.27 -14.36 -6.69
N ASP A 351 26.80 -14.94 -7.76
CA ASP A 351 27.63 -14.23 -8.73
C ASP A 351 26.98 -12.96 -9.30
N GLY A 352 27.61 -11.80 -9.05
CA GLY A 352 27.29 -10.55 -9.73
C GLY A 352 27.86 -10.56 -11.14
N LEU A 353 27.00 -10.69 -12.14
CA LEU A 353 27.42 -10.61 -13.55
C LEU A 353 28.00 -9.22 -13.88
N PRO A 354 29.13 -9.13 -14.59
CA PRO A 354 29.69 -7.84 -14.97
C PRO A 354 28.72 -7.08 -15.88
N VAL A 355 28.46 -5.81 -15.54
CA VAL A 355 27.58 -4.93 -16.31
C VAL A 355 28.24 -4.58 -17.65
N SER A 356 27.91 -5.36 -18.68
CA SER A 356 28.17 -4.95 -20.06
C SER A 356 27.47 -3.61 -20.32
N ARG A 357 28.20 -2.66 -20.91
CA ARG A 357 27.74 -1.30 -21.23
C ARG A 357 26.69 -1.35 -22.34
N ARG A 358 25.45 -1.69 -21.98
CA ARG A 358 24.33 -1.86 -22.94
C ARG A 358 23.99 -0.52 -23.56
N THR A 359 24.23 -0.39 -24.87
CA THR A 359 24.14 0.85 -25.65
C THR A 359 22.72 1.23 -26.09
N SER A 360 21.72 0.40 -25.82
CA SER A 360 20.31 0.69 -26.13
C SER A 360 19.65 1.47 -24.98
N PRO A 361 18.81 2.50 -25.27
CA PRO A 361 18.06 3.21 -24.23
C PRO A 361 17.10 2.25 -23.53
N GLN A 362 17.38 1.95 -22.26
CA GLN A 362 16.48 1.16 -21.43
C GLN A 362 15.41 2.07 -20.80
N PRO A 363 14.13 1.66 -20.76
CA PRO A 363 13.09 2.45 -20.11
C PRO A 363 13.33 2.47 -18.60
N THR A 364 13.46 3.67 -18.03
CA THR A 364 13.55 3.89 -16.59
C THR A 364 12.16 4.07 -15.95
N ASP A 365 12.09 3.85 -14.64
CA ASP A 365 10.92 4.25 -13.85
C ASP A 365 10.85 5.77 -13.63
N GLU A 366 9.81 6.26 -12.94
CA GLU A 366 9.69 7.68 -12.59
C GLU A 366 10.84 8.19 -11.71
N ALA A 367 11.48 7.29 -10.95
CA ALA A 367 12.63 7.60 -10.14
C ALA A 367 13.97 7.61 -10.92
N GLY A 368 13.94 7.40 -12.25
CA GLY A 368 15.13 7.33 -13.10
C GLY A 368 15.95 6.04 -12.94
N LEU A 369 15.40 5.02 -12.27
CA LEU A 369 16.06 3.75 -12.02
C LEU A 369 15.82 2.77 -13.17
N LEU A 370 16.80 1.89 -13.42
CA LEU A 370 16.57 0.72 -14.27
C LEU A 370 15.71 -0.31 -13.52
N PRO A 371 14.79 -1.02 -14.21
CA PRO A 371 13.92 -2.01 -13.57
C PRO A 371 14.70 -3.10 -12.83
N ASP A 372 14.27 -3.41 -11.61
CA ASP A 372 14.74 -4.57 -10.86
C ASP A 372 14.20 -5.85 -11.50
N LEU A 373 15.07 -6.61 -12.18
CA LEU A 373 14.73 -7.84 -12.88
C LEU A 373 14.91 -9.11 -12.02
N ALA A 374 15.23 -8.97 -10.72
CA ALA A 374 15.36 -10.12 -9.83
C ALA A 374 14.05 -10.91 -9.70
N ALA A 375 14.14 -12.20 -9.39
CA ALA A 375 12.96 -13.01 -9.12
C ALA A 375 12.29 -12.65 -7.78
N GLU A 376 13.11 -12.28 -6.78
CA GLU A 376 12.71 -11.86 -5.45
C GLU A 376 13.64 -10.75 -4.95
N ASN A 377 13.16 -9.90 -4.05
CA ASN A 377 13.95 -8.89 -3.36
C ASN A 377 13.59 -8.84 -1.86
N SER A 378 14.33 -8.04 -1.10
CA SER A 378 14.27 -7.99 0.37
C SER A 378 12.93 -7.54 0.95
N TRP A 379 12.04 -6.90 0.15
CA TRP A 379 10.66 -6.64 0.56
C TRP A 379 9.87 -7.92 0.87
N SER A 380 10.33 -9.06 0.36
CA SER A 380 9.67 -10.36 0.52
C SER A 380 10.41 -11.38 1.40
N VAL A 381 11.68 -11.13 1.73
CA VAL A 381 12.52 -12.06 2.51
C VAL A 381 12.12 -12.12 3.99
N ARG A 382 12.57 -13.17 4.66
CA ARG A 382 12.32 -13.45 6.09
C ARG A 382 13.63 -13.48 6.87
N LEU A 383 13.53 -13.56 8.20
CA LEU A 383 14.68 -13.84 9.06
C LEU A 383 15.41 -15.12 8.60
N GLY A 384 16.75 -15.09 8.58
CA GLY A 384 17.59 -16.14 7.99
C GLY A 384 17.97 -15.93 6.52
N ALA A 385 17.34 -14.97 5.82
CA ALA A 385 17.63 -14.61 4.42
C ALA A 385 17.86 -13.10 4.25
N LEU A 386 18.43 -12.45 5.27
CA LEU A 386 18.74 -11.02 5.28
C LEU A 386 20.19 -10.78 4.85
N ASP A 387 20.41 -9.78 3.99
CA ASP A 387 21.74 -9.22 3.74
C ASP A 387 22.17 -8.36 4.95
N PRO A 388 23.27 -8.67 5.65
CA PRO A 388 23.76 -7.85 6.76
C PRO A 388 24.04 -6.40 6.39
N ALA A 389 24.51 -6.14 5.17
CA ALA A 389 24.78 -4.77 4.71
C ALA A 389 23.48 -3.98 4.57
N GLU A 390 22.46 -4.54 3.93
CA GLU A 390 21.12 -3.93 3.87
C GLU A 390 20.53 -3.70 5.28
N VAL A 391 20.66 -4.63 6.22
CA VAL A 391 20.17 -4.45 7.60
C VAL A 391 20.80 -3.21 8.25
N LEU A 392 22.11 -3.03 8.10
CA LEU A 392 22.83 -1.86 8.60
C LEU A 392 22.41 -0.58 7.87
N GLU A 393 22.40 -0.57 6.54
CA GLU A 393 21.96 0.56 5.72
C GLU A 393 20.53 1.00 6.07
N THR A 394 19.60 0.06 6.24
CA THR A 394 18.20 0.34 6.61
C THR A 394 18.11 1.01 7.97
N GLN A 395 18.85 0.56 8.99
CA GLN A 395 18.87 1.24 10.29
C GLN A 395 19.50 2.63 10.19
N LEU A 396 20.65 2.74 9.52
CA LEU A 396 21.36 4.00 9.32
C LEU A 396 20.47 5.06 8.67
N VAL A 397 19.78 4.72 7.58
CA VAL A 397 18.90 5.63 6.84
C VAL A 397 17.57 5.89 7.57
N ASN A 398 16.91 4.85 8.11
CA ASN A 398 15.52 4.97 8.57
C ASN A 398 15.35 5.34 10.05
N SER A 399 16.37 5.15 10.90
CA SER A 399 16.26 5.42 12.34
C SER A 399 17.43 6.25 12.89
N ILE A 400 18.68 5.91 12.57
CA ILE A 400 19.86 6.59 13.13
C ILE A 400 20.04 8.00 12.54
N ALA A 401 19.99 8.16 11.21
CA ALA A 401 20.12 9.49 10.60
C ALA A 401 19.00 10.45 11.04
N PRO A 402 17.70 10.06 11.08
CA PRO A 402 16.65 10.84 11.73
C PRO A 402 16.96 11.23 13.18
N ALA A 403 17.43 10.29 14.01
CA ALA A 403 17.80 10.58 15.39
C ALA A 403 18.92 11.62 15.50
N LEU A 404 20.00 11.45 14.73
CA LEU A 404 21.13 12.39 14.69
C LEU A 404 20.72 13.79 14.19
N LEU A 405 19.83 13.87 13.19
CA LEU A 405 19.30 15.13 12.68
C LEU A 405 18.47 15.84 13.75
N CYS A 406 17.53 15.15 14.40
CA CYS A 406 16.73 15.70 15.49
C CYS A 406 17.62 16.21 16.64
N ASP A 407 18.52 15.36 17.12
CA ASP A 407 19.41 15.61 18.26
C ASP A 407 20.37 16.79 18.02
N ARG A 408 21.07 16.82 16.86
CA ARG A 408 22.05 17.88 16.57
C ARG A 408 21.42 19.20 16.12
N LEU A 409 20.27 19.17 15.44
CA LEU A 409 19.59 20.38 14.93
C LEU A 409 18.57 20.97 15.92
N LEU A 410 18.26 20.29 17.03
CA LEU A 410 17.35 20.80 18.07
C LEU A 410 17.67 22.25 18.51
N PRO A 411 18.93 22.66 18.73
CA PRO A 411 19.23 24.06 19.08
C PRO A 411 18.83 25.08 17.99
N LEU A 412 18.83 24.71 16.71
CA LEU A 412 18.33 25.58 15.63
C LEU A 412 16.81 25.62 15.58
N LEU A 413 16.15 24.50 15.93
CA LEU A 413 14.70 24.49 16.16
C LEU A 413 14.35 25.41 17.33
N LEU A 414 15.03 25.29 18.48
CA LEU A 414 14.80 26.12 19.68
C LEU A 414 15.23 27.60 19.50
N ALA A 415 16.08 27.92 18.53
CA ALA A 415 16.44 29.30 18.18
C ALA A 415 15.42 30.04 17.29
N SER A 416 14.41 29.36 16.71
CA SER A 416 13.42 30.02 15.84
C SER A 416 12.55 31.04 16.59
N PRO A 417 12.21 32.19 15.97
CA PRO A 417 11.25 33.14 16.53
C PRO A 417 9.79 32.67 16.38
N HIS A 418 9.51 31.67 15.54
CA HIS A 418 8.14 31.23 15.25
C HIS A 418 7.58 30.35 16.37
N PRO A 419 6.35 30.54 16.85
CA PRO A 419 5.83 29.87 18.05
C PRO A 419 5.65 28.36 17.89
N ALA A 420 5.42 27.87 16.68
CA ALA A 420 5.27 26.46 16.37
C ALA A 420 6.36 26.02 15.37
N ARG A 421 7.10 24.97 15.72
CA ARG A 421 8.06 24.27 14.85
C ARG A 421 7.65 22.81 14.72
N TYR A 422 8.12 22.14 13.67
CA TYR A 422 7.64 20.80 13.32
C TYR A 422 8.80 19.84 13.07
N VAL A 423 8.68 18.64 13.64
CA VAL A 423 9.51 17.50 13.27
C VAL A 423 8.60 16.37 12.78
N VAL A 424 8.67 16.05 11.50
CA VAL A 424 7.82 15.03 10.88
C VAL A 424 8.66 13.82 10.52
N ASN A 425 8.46 12.72 11.25
CA ASN A 425 9.13 11.45 11.01
C ASN A 425 8.28 10.57 10.10
N VAL A 426 8.70 10.40 8.84
CA VAL A 426 7.94 9.61 7.86
C VAL A 426 8.17 8.12 8.12
N THR A 427 7.10 7.46 8.53
CA THR A 427 7.07 6.05 8.92
C THR A 427 6.01 5.32 8.08
N ALA A 428 5.63 4.12 8.51
CA ALA A 428 4.59 3.33 7.87
C ALA A 428 4.01 2.29 8.85
N VAL A 429 2.96 1.57 8.45
CA VAL A 429 2.40 0.43 9.20
C VAL A 429 3.43 -0.65 9.58
N GLU A 430 4.55 -0.73 8.86
CA GLU A 430 5.74 -1.53 9.17
C GLU A 430 6.29 -1.24 10.58
N GLY A 431 6.25 0.02 11.03
CA GLY A 431 6.72 0.42 12.34
C GLY A 431 5.77 0.07 13.49
N ARG A 432 4.54 -0.34 13.19
CA ARG A 432 3.52 -0.62 14.22
C ARG A 432 3.71 -1.96 14.89
N PHE A 433 3.53 -2.00 16.21
CA PHE A 433 3.62 -3.24 16.99
C PHE A 433 2.33 -4.05 16.85
N ALA A 434 1.18 -3.41 17.06
CA ALA A 434 -0.13 -4.07 17.03
C ALA A 434 -0.78 -3.98 15.63
N VAL A 435 -0.51 -4.96 14.76
CA VAL A 435 -1.18 -5.08 13.45
C VAL A 435 -1.72 -6.50 13.28
N ARG A 436 -3.06 -6.62 13.14
CA ARG A 436 -3.80 -7.90 13.08
C ARG A 436 -3.24 -8.92 12.09
N ASN A 437 -2.67 -8.45 10.97
CA ASN A 437 -2.11 -9.29 9.90
C ASN A 437 -0.63 -8.95 9.60
N LYS A 438 0.19 -8.66 10.62
CA LYS A 438 1.63 -8.39 10.41
C LYS A 438 2.31 -9.65 9.85
N THR A 439 3.05 -9.51 8.75
CA THR A 439 3.73 -10.65 8.12
C THR A 439 5.17 -10.81 8.63
N ALA A 440 5.71 -12.02 8.58
CA ALA A 440 7.11 -12.30 8.92
C ALA A 440 8.13 -11.85 7.83
N ARG A 441 7.70 -11.07 6.84
CA ARG A 441 8.57 -10.52 5.79
C ARG A 441 9.17 -9.20 6.22
N HIS A 442 10.26 -8.81 5.55
CA HIS A 442 10.82 -7.46 5.63
C HIS A 442 11.20 -6.98 7.06
N PRO A 443 11.75 -7.85 7.94
CA PRO A 443 11.91 -7.51 9.36
C PRO A 443 12.84 -6.33 9.63
N HIS A 444 13.86 -6.09 8.79
CA HIS A 444 14.82 -4.99 8.95
C HIS A 444 14.13 -3.61 8.90
N THR A 445 13.22 -3.39 7.96
CA THR A 445 12.47 -2.13 7.87
C THR A 445 11.37 -2.04 8.92
N ASN A 446 10.70 -3.15 9.26
CA ASN A 446 9.78 -3.18 10.41
C ASN A 446 10.49 -2.71 11.70
N MET A 447 11.68 -3.23 11.98
CA MET A 447 12.51 -2.84 13.13
C MET A 447 12.90 -1.35 13.06
N ALA A 448 13.40 -0.88 11.92
CA ALA A 448 13.87 0.49 11.79
C ALA A 448 12.73 1.53 11.86
N LYS A 449 11.56 1.23 11.28
CA LYS A 449 10.36 2.08 11.42
C LYS A 449 9.78 2.04 12.84
N ALA A 450 9.86 0.91 13.54
CA ALA A 450 9.48 0.84 14.96
C ALA A 450 10.43 1.67 15.85
N ALA A 451 11.73 1.69 15.55
CA ALA A 451 12.69 2.56 16.22
C ALA A 451 12.42 4.06 15.96
N LEU A 452 12.05 4.44 14.73
CA LEU A 452 11.65 5.81 14.39
C LEU A 452 10.32 6.22 15.07
N ASN A 453 9.36 5.31 15.18
CA ASN A 453 8.16 5.49 15.99
C ASN A 453 8.52 5.71 17.46
N MET A 454 9.46 4.93 18.00
CA MET A 454 9.90 5.06 19.40
C MET A 454 10.60 6.40 19.66
N LEU A 455 11.47 6.87 18.76
CA LEU A 455 12.07 8.22 18.85
C LEU A 455 10.99 9.29 19.02
N THR A 456 9.96 9.24 18.17
CA THR A 456 8.82 10.16 18.22
C THR A 456 8.08 10.06 19.56
N ARG A 457 7.75 8.84 19.97
CA ARG A 457 7.00 8.58 21.20
C ARG A 457 7.76 8.99 22.47
N THR A 458 9.09 8.86 22.48
CA THR A 458 9.95 9.20 23.62
C THR A 458 10.12 10.71 23.77
N SER A 459 10.43 11.44 22.69
CA SER A 459 10.90 12.83 22.79
C SER A 459 9.81 13.89 22.61
N ALA A 460 8.69 13.58 21.95
CA ALA A 460 7.78 14.62 21.46
C ALA A 460 6.99 15.36 22.55
N GLU A 461 6.70 14.75 23.70
CA GLU A 461 5.89 15.39 24.75
C GLU A 461 6.67 16.53 25.43
N GLU A 462 7.97 16.34 25.67
CA GLU A 462 8.86 17.36 26.22
C GLU A 462 9.06 18.49 25.21
N LEU A 463 9.43 18.16 23.97
CA LEU A 463 9.64 19.11 22.88
C LEU A 463 8.39 19.96 22.56
N ALA A 464 7.18 19.39 22.71
CA ALA A 464 5.95 20.14 22.51
C ALA A 464 5.75 21.28 23.52
N ARG A 465 6.32 21.19 24.73
CA ARG A 465 6.31 22.26 25.74
C ARG A 465 7.19 23.45 25.32
N GLU A 466 8.18 23.21 24.47
CA GLU A 466 9.06 24.22 23.87
C GLU A 466 8.58 24.67 22.46
N GLY A 467 7.36 24.31 22.06
CA GLY A 467 6.80 24.66 20.75
C GLY A 467 7.33 23.82 19.57
N VAL A 468 8.03 22.71 19.83
CA VAL A 468 8.55 21.80 18.80
C VAL A 468 7.66 20.56 18.71
N HIS A 469 6.75 20.55 17.74
CA HIS A 469 5.75 19.50 17.55
C HIS A 469 6.32 18.34 16.71
N MET A 470 6.75 17.28 17.40
CA MET A 470 7.27 16.07 16.76
C MET A 470 6.17 15.00 16.58
N CYS A 471 5.98 14.50 15.36
CA CYS A 471 4.99 13.47 15.04
C CYS A 471 5.55 12.39 14.08
N ALA A 472 4.90 11.22 14.07
CA ALA A 472 5.20 10.13 13.15
C ALA A 472 4.03 9.97 12.17
N VAL A 473 4.31 9.83 10.87
CA VAL A 473 3.26 9.79 9.83
C VAL A 473 3.37 8.55 8.93
N ASP A 474 2.29 7.78 8.82
CA ASP A 474 2.07 6.76 7.78
C ASP A 474 1.61 7.43 6.47
N THR A 475 2.36 7.19 5.39
CA THR A 475 2.05 7.71 4.05
C THR A 475 0.94 6.94 3.33
N GLY A 476 0.47 5.82 3.91
CA GLY A 476 -0.42 4.87 3.26
C GLY A 476 0.28 4.11 2.12
N TRP A 477 -0.45 3.20 1.48
CA TRP A 477 0.11 2.32 0.47
C TRP A 477 0.17 3.02 -0.90
N VAL A 478 1.29 3.67 -1.18
CA VAL A 478 1.52 4.43 -2.42
C VAL A 478 2.28 3.64 -3.49
N THR A 479 3.28 2.85 -3.10
CA THR A 479 4.21 2.17 -4.01
C THR A 479 4.07 0.64 -3.94
N ASP A 480 4.29 -0.04 -5.05
CA ASP A 480 4.65 -1.46 -5.04
C ASP A 480 6.18 -1.58 -5.16
N GLU A 481 6.81 -2.28 -4.22
CA GLU A 481 8.25 -2.47 -4.16
C GLU A 481 8.67 -3.90 -4.58
N ASN A 482 7.74 -4.70 -5.13
CA ASN A 482 8.04 -5.92 -5.86
C ASN A 482 9.06 -5.71 -7.01
N PRO A 483 9.87 -6.74 -7.35
CA PRO A 483 10.63 -6.75 -8.60
C PRO A 483 9.71 -6.65 -9.83
N ALA A 484 10.23 -6.09 -10.92
CA ALA A 484 9.47 -5.75 -12.12
C ALA A 484 8.68 -6.93 -12.73
N PRO A 485 9.20 -8.18 -12.82
CA PRO A 485 8.43 -9.30 -13.36
C PRO A 485 7.18 -9.63 -12.54
N LYS A 486 7.29 -9.55 -11.20
CA LYS A 486 6.20 -9.85 -10.27
C LYS A 486 5.18 -8.71 -10.23
N LYS A 487 5.66 -7.47 -10.19
CA LYS A 487 4.85 -6.25 -10.35
C LYS A 487 4.01 -6.31 -11.63
N ALA A 488 4.61 -6.60 -12.78
CA ALA A 488 3.90 -6.74 -14.05
C ALA A 488 2.84 -7.87 -14.01
N TYR A 489 3.14 -9.00 -13.38
CA TYR A 489 2.21 -10.12 -13.18
C TYR A 489 1.01 -9.76 -12.29
N GLU A 490 1.20 -8.95 -11.24
CA GLU A 490 0.14 -8.46 -10.36
C GLU A 490 -0.66 -7.34 -11.05
N ALA A 491 0.01 -6.42 -11.75
CA ALA A 491 -0.59 -5.36 -12.54
C ALA A 491 -1.49 -5.89 -13.68
N ALA A 492 -1.10 -6.99 -14.35
CA ALA A 492 -1.90 -7.69 -15.36
C ALA A 492 -3.16 -8.37 -14.79
N ARG A 493 -3.27 -8.52 -13.46
CA ARG A 493 -4.48 -8.97 -12.76
C ARG A 493 -5.32 -7.81 -12.21
N GLY A 494 -5.02 -6.58 -12.62
CA GLY A 494 -5.74 -5.38 -12.19
C GLY A 494 -5.38 -4.93 -10.77
N PHE A 495 -4.24 -5.35 -10.21
CA PHE A 495 -3.75 -4.75 -8.97
C PHE A 495 -3.18 -3.35 -9.25
N ARG A 496 -3.58 -2.35 -8.46
CA ARG A 496 -3.03 -0.99 -8.44
C ARG A 496 -3.06 -0.48 -7.00
N THR A 497 -2.03 0.25 -6.58
CA THR A 497 -1.92 0.85 -5.24
C THR A 497 -3.10 1.80 -4.95
N PRO A 498 -3.65 1.80 -3.73
CA PRO A 498 -4.85 2.58 -3.37
C PRO A 498 -4.64 4.11 -3.35
N LEU A 499 -3.40 4.55 -3.18
CA LEU A 499 -2.99 5.95 -3.03
C LEU A 499 -1.79 6.23 -3.98
N ASP A 500 -1.56 7.50 -4.32
CA ASP A 500 -0.40 7.92 -5.13
C ASP A 500 0.64 8.69 -4.30
N ILE A 501 1.73 9.11 -4.95
CA ILE A 501 2.81 9.86 -4.26
C ILE A 501 2.39 11.24 -3.76
N VAL A 502 1.30 11.83 -4.28
CA VAL A 502 0.74 13.11 -3.83
C VAL A 502 -0.15 12.90 -2.60
N ASP A 503 -0.91 11.81 -2.53
CA ASP A 503 -1.64 11.38 -1.32
C ASP A 503 -0.68 11.13 -0.15
N GLY A 504 0.48 10.52 -0.44
CA GLY A 504 1.54 10.29 0.54
C GLY A 504 2.19 11.59 1.01
N ALA A 505 2.46 12.53 0.10
CA ALA A 505 3.00 13.85 0.45
C ALA A 505 2.02 14.68 1.28
N ALA A 506 0.73 14.69 0.91
CA ALA A 506 -0.31 15.39 1.66
C ALA A 506 -0.44 14.87 3.10
N ARG A 507 -0.28 13.56 3.34
CA ARG A 507 -0.22 12.97 4.69
C ARG A 507 0.96 13.48 5.51
N VAL A 508 2.15 13.55 4.90
CA VAL A 508 3.37 14.06 5.58
C VAL A 508 3.28 15.58 5.80
N TYR A 509 2.56 16.31 4.96
CA TYR A 509 2.41 17.75 5.08
C TYR A 509 1.32 18.18 6.09
N ASP A 510 0.25 17.40 6.20
CA ASP A 510 -0.92 17.67 7.03
C ASP A 510 -0.61 18.08 8.49
N PRO A 511 0.38 17.52 9.23
CA PRO A 511 0.75 17.96 10.57
C PRO A 511 1.23 19.42 10.64
N ILE A 512 1.92 19.89 9.60
CA ILE A 512 2.41 21.27 9.47
C ILE A 512 1.22 22.16 9.15
N VAL A 513 0.41 21.80 8.15
CA VAL A 513 -0.78 22.59 7.74
C VAL A 513 -1.77 22.75 8.89
N ARG A 514 -2.12 21.67 9.60
CA ARG A 514 -3.02 21.77 10.76
C ARG A 514 -2.38 22.54 11.93
N GLY A 515 -1.06 22.47 12.07
CA GLY A 515 -0.30 23.21 13.05
C GLY A 515 -0.37 24.72 12.83
N GLU A 516 -0.08 25.18 11.62
CA GLU A 516 -0.20 26.59 11.25
C GLU A 516 -1.65 27.10 11.31
N ALA A 517 -2.64 26.22 11.12
CA ALA A 517 -4.05 26.50 11.35
C ALA A 517 -4.47 26.53 12.84
N GLY A 518 -3.53 26.44 13.79
CA GLY A 518 -3.79 26.52 15.24
C GLY A 518 -4.13 25.18 15.91
N HIS A 519 -3.93 24.06 15.22
CA HIS A 519 -4.20 22.70 15.73
C HIS A 519 -2.97 21.79 15.66
N PRO A 520 -1.84 22.15 16.31
CA PRO A 520 -0.62 21.35 16.29
C PRO A 520 -0.82 19.98 16.96
N VAL A 521 -0.06 18.99 16.48
CA VAL A 521 -0.09 17.61 16.98
C VAL A 521 1.33 17.14 17.26
N ALA A 522 1.54 16.54 18.43
CA ALA A 522 2.84 16.02 18.87
C ALA A 522 2.64 14.71 19.64
N GLY A 523 3.65 13.84 19.63
CA GLY A 523 3.62 12.57 20.38
C GLY A 523 2.62 11.55 19.86
N VAL A 524 2.26 11.65 18.58
CA VAL A 524 1.27 10.79 17.92
C VAL A 524 1.83 10.10 16.68
N PHE A 525 1.33 8.89 16.42
CA PHE A 525 1.39 8.23 15.13
C PHE A 525 0.12 8.56 14.35
N LEU A 526 0.28 9.23 13.21
CA LEU A 526 -0.81 9.64 12.33
C LEU A 526 -0.94 8.64 11.19
N LYS A 527 -2.13 8.07 11.04
CA LYS A 527 -2.51 7.21 9.92
C LYS A 527 -3.81 7.72 9.31
N ASP A 528 -3.81 7.90 7.99
CA ASP A 528 -4.96 8.41 7.25
C ASP A 528 -5.56 9.68 7.89
N TYR A 529 -4.66 10.61 8.25
CA TYR A 529 -4.92 11.90 8.90
C TYR A 529 -5.50 11.86 10.32
N GLN A 530 -5.66 10.66 10.91
CA GLN A 530 -6.14 10.42 12.27
C GLN A 530 -5.03 9.89 13.18
N VAL A 531 -5.14 10.10 14.48
CA VAL A 531 -4.26 9.44 15.47
C VAL A 531 -4.60 7.95 15.51
N ALA A 532 -3.57 7.09 15.47
CA ALA A 532 -3.70 5.64 15.51
C ALA A 532 -2.68 4.99 16.45
N ASP A 533 -2.93 3.75 16.87
CA ASP A 533 -2.04 3.04 17.81
C ASP A 533 -0.65 2.79 17.23
N TRP A 534 0.36 2.78 18.10
CA TRP A 534 1.80 2.79 17.78
C TRP A 534 2.37 1.59 17.01
#